data_AF-A0A966XJL2-F1
#
_entry.id   AF-A0A966XJL2-F1
#
_cell.length_a   1.000
_cell.length_b   1.000
_cell.length_c   1.000
_cell.angle_alpha   90.00
_cell.angle_beta   90.00
_cell.angle_gamma   90.00
#
_symmetry.space_group_name_H-M   'P 1'
#
loop_
_entity.id
_entity.type
_entity.pdbx_description
1 polymer ?
#
loop_
_entity_poly.entity_id
_entity_poly.type
_entity_poly.pdbx_seq_one_letter_code
_entity_poly.pdbx_strand_id
1 'polypeptide(L)'
;MTSANEWWLGARPRTLPAAVVPVMIGTAVAYDESMSFVAAEWLPRALLALVVSLALQVGVNYANDYSDGVRGTDDDRAGPMRLVASQRATARAVKSAALAAFAVACVAGLVLAALTTWWLVALGVVCVVAAWTYTGGPRPYGYAGLGE
;
A
#
# COMPACT_ATOMS: atom_id res chain seq x y z
N MET A 1 -5.08 22.82 -10.42
CA MET A 1 -5.66 21.74 -9.61
C MET A 1 -5.19 20.41 -10.17
N THR A 2 -4.72 19.49 -9.32
CA THR A 2 -4.33 18.14 -9.73
C THR A 2 -5.55 17.36 -10.22
N SER A 3 -5.50 16.80 -11.41
CA SER A 3 -6.56 16.00 -12.00
C SER A 3 -6.64 14.60 -11.37
N ALA A 4 -7.80 13.95 -11.52
CA ALA A 4 -8.00 12.57 -11.06
C ALA A 4 -7.03 11.58 -11.74
N ASN A 5 -6.71 11.80 -13.02
CA ASN A 5 -5.77 10.97 -13.75
C ASN A 5 -4.34 11.09 -13.19
N GLU A 6 -3.94 12.28 -12.75
CA GLU A 6 -2.62 12.46 -12.12
C GLU A 6 -2.53 11.76 -10.77
N TRP A 7 -3.59 11.80 -9.96
CA TRP A 7 -3.68 11.00 -8.74
C TRP A 7 -3.63 9.49 -9.05
N TRP A 8 -4.37 9.04 -10.07
CA TRP A 8 -4.31 7.66 -10.52
C TRP A 8 -2.90 7.24 -10.92
N LEU A 9 -2.18 8.07 -11.69
CA LEU A 9 -0.79 7.81 -12.05
C LEU A 9 0.15 7.82 -10.83
N GLY A 10 -0.08 8.71 -9.87
CA GLY A 10 0.65 8.77 -8.59
C GLY A 10 0.47 7.51 -7.73
N ALA A 11 -0.68 6.84 -7.81
CA ALA A 11 -0.92 5.54 -7.19
C ALA A 11 -0.15 4.38 -7.87
N ARG A 12 0.54 4.64 -8.98
CA ARG A 12 1.36 3.71 -9.79
C ARG A 12 0.60 2.43 -10.14
N PRO A 13 -0.40 2.49 -11.03
CA PRO A 13 -1.30 1.38 -11.33
C PRO A 13 -0.59 0.13 -11.85
N ARG A 14 0.57 0.31 -12.50
CA ARG A 14 1.44 -0.79 -12.95
C ARG A 14 2.00 -1.65 -11.82
N THR A 15 1.99 -1.16 -10.58
CA THR A 15 2.42 -1.91 -9.39
C THR A 15 1.29 -2.70 -8.73
N LEU A 16 0.02 -2.38 -9.02
CA LEU A 16 -1.13 -3.01 -8.38
C LEU A 16 -1.25 -4.51 -8.63
N PRO A 17 -0.89 -5.07 -9.81
CA PRO A 17 -0.87 -6.52 -9.99
C PRO A 17 0.01 -7.25 -8.95
N ALA A 18 1.11 -6.64 -8.51
CA ALA A 18 1.97 -7.22 -7.47
C ALA A 18 1.28 -7.28 -6.09
N ALA A 19 0.26 -6.46 -5.85
CA ALA A 19 -0.57 -6.51 -4.64
C ALA A 19 -1.73 -7.51 -4.77
N VAL A 20 -2.27 -7.69 -5.98
CA VAL A 20 -3.42 -8.59 -6.23
C VAL A 20 -2.98 -10.06 -6.25
N VAL A 21 -1.89 -10.38 -6.95
CA VAL A 21 -1.45 -11.77 -7.18
C VAL A 21 -1.21 -12.55 -5.88
N PRO A 22 -0.50 -12.03 -4.86
CA PRO A 22 -0.30 -12.74 -3.60
C PRO A 22 -1.61 -13.04 -2.86
N VAL A 23 -2.59 -12.15 -2.92
CA VAL A 23 -3.91 -12.36 -2.30
C VAL A 23 -4.67 -13.47 -3.03
N MET A 24 -4.64 -13.49 -4.37
CA MET A 24 -5.27 -14.55 -5.15
C MET A 24 -4.63 -15.92 -4.84
N ILE A 25 -3.30 -15.99 -4.82
CA ILE A 25 -2.57 -17.22 -4.50
C ILE A 25 -2.85 -17.66 -3.06
N GLY A 26 -2.78 -16.75 -2.09
CA GLY A 26 -3.07 -17.06 -0.69
C GLY A 26 -4.50 -17.54 -0.48
N THR A 27 -5.46 -16.93 -1.18
CA THR A 27 -6.87 -17.37 -1.17
C THR A 27 -7.02 -18.76 -1.78
N ALA A 28 -6.34 -19.05 -2.89
CA ALA A 28 -6.38 -20.35 -3.54
C ALA A 28 -5.72 -21.45 -2.70
N VAL A 29 -4.60 -21.16 -2.03
CA VAL A 29 -3.92 -22.09 -1.13
C VAL A 29 -4.75 -22.36 0.14
N ALA A 30 -5.44 -21.34 0.65
CA ALA A 30 -6.32 -21.48 1.79
C ALA A 30 -7.63 -22.20 1.45
N TYR A 31 -7.97 -22.35 0.16
CA TYR A 31 -9.21 -22.98 -0.28
C TYR A 31 -9.15 -24.50 -0.06
N ASP A 32 -10.06 -25.03 0.76
CA ASP A 32 -10.25 -26.46 1.01
C ASP A 32 -11.63 -26.90 0.48
N GLU A 33 -11.78 -28.16 0.06
CA GLU A 33 -13.03 -28.72 -0.48
C GLU A 33 -14.18 -28.62 0.53
N SER A 34 -13.86 -28.68 1.83
CA SER A 34 -14.81 -28.47 2.95
C SER A 34 -15.35 -27.03 3.03
N MET A 35 -14.63 -26.06 2.44
CA MET A 35 -14.96 -24.64 2.47
C MET A 35 -15.85 -24.22 1.28
N SER A 36 -16.04 -25.12 0.29
CA SER A 36 -16.87 -24.91 -0.90
C SER A 36 -18.36 -24.68 -0.58
N PHE A 37 -18.86 -25.27 0.52
CA PHE A 37 -20.24 -25.10 0.97
C PHE A 37 -20.49 -23.82 1.78
N VAL A 38 -19.44 -23.08 2.15
CA VAL A 38 -19.52 -21.85 2.95
C VAL A 38 -18.87 -20.68 2.20
N ALA A 39 -19.34 -20.41 0.98
CA ALA A 39 -18.92 -19.24 0.21
C ALA A 39 -19.05 -17.91 0.97
N ALA A 40 -19.96 -17.86 1.94
CA ALA A 40 -20.17 -16.72 2.83
C ALA A 40 -18.97 -16.40 3.75
N GLU A 41 -18.08 -17.36 4.04
CA GLU A 41 -16.99 -17.15 4.99
C GLU A 41 -15.66 -16.74 4.36
N TRP A 42 -15.26 -17.37 3.25
CA TRP A 42 -13.95 -17.09 2.65
C TRP A 42 -13.96 -15.82 1.79
N LEU A 43 -15.06 -15.51 1.11
CA LEU A 43 -15.14 -14.39 0.18
C LEU A 43 -14.95 -13.03 0.90
N PRO A 44 -15.62 -12.73 2.04
CA PRO A 44 -15.38 -11.48 2.76
C PRO A 44 -13.93 -11.36 3.25
N ARG A 45 -13.32 -12.46 3.71
CA ARG A 45 -11.92 -12.47 4.16
C ARG A 45 -10.96 -12.17 3.01
N ALA A 46 -11.17 -12.77 1.84
CA ALA A 46 -10.38 -12.52 0.63
C ALA A 46 -10.51 -11.06 0.13
N LEU A 47 -11.74 -10.52 0.13
CA LEU A 47 -11.98 -9.12 -0.24
C LEU A 47 -11.33 -8.14 0.73
N LEU A 48 -11.41 -8.39 2.04
CA LEU A 48 -10.71 -7.57 3.04
C LEU A 48 -9.19 -7.63 2.86
N ALA A 49 -8.63 -8.83 2.64
CA ALA A 49 -7.20 -8.98 2.36
C ALA A 49 -6.77 -8.24 1.09
N LEU A 50 -7.61 -8.26 0.05
CA LEU A 50 -7.38 -7.50 -1.19
C LEU A 50 -7.40 -5.99 -0.94
N VAL A 51 -8.35 -5.49 -0.15
CA VAL A 51 -8.41 -4.07 0.24
C VAL A 51 -7.16 -3.67 1.02
N VAL A 52 -6.74 -4.47 2.00
CA VAL A 52 -5.50 -4.23 2.76
C VAL A 52 -4.30 -4.15 1.81
N SER A 53 -4.13 -5.14 0.95
CA SER A 53 -3.00 -5.24 0.02
C SER A 53 -2.94 -4.04 -0.94
N LEU A 54 -4.07 -3.70 -1.58
CA LEU A 54 -4.15 -2.57 -2.50
C LEU A 54 -3.94 -1.23 -1.79
N ALA A 55 -4.55 -1.04 -0.61
CA ALA A 55 -4.43 0.20 0.15
C ALA A 55 -2.99 0.40 0.66
N LEU A 56 -2.30 -0.66 1.09
CA LEU A 56 -0.88 -0.60 1.44
C LEU A 56 -0.02 -0.26 0.21
N GLN A 57 -0.25 -0.90 -0.93
CA GLN A 57 0.50 -0.63 -2.16
C GLN A 57 0.36 0.83 -2.60
N VAL A 58 -0.87 1.34 -2.61
CA VAL A 58 -1.15 2.75 -2.92
C VAL A 58 -0.52 3.68 -1.88
N GLY A 59 -0.64 3.35 -0.59
CA GLY A 59 -0.05 4.12 0.50
C GLY A 59 1.48 4.21 0.40
N VAL A 60 2.17 3.11 0.12
CA VAL A 60 3.63 3.07 -0.12
C VAL A 60 4.00 3.95 -1.32
N ASN A 61 3.25 3.86 -2.41
CA ASN A 61 3.52 4.65 -3.62
C ASN A 61 3.46 6.16 -3.33
N TYR A 62 2.45 6.62 -2.60
CA TYR A 62 2.35 8.02 -2.19
C TYR A 62 3.35 8.41 -1.10
N ALA A 63 3.64 7.52 -0.15
CA ALA A 63 4.66 7.77 0.88
C ALA A 63 6.05 7.96 0.25
N ASN A 64 6.37 7.18 -0.78
CA ASN A 64 7.60 7.32 -1.56
C ASN A 64 7.61 8.61 -2.39
N ASP A 65 6.50 8.95 -3.08
CA ASP A 65 6.38 10.21 -3.83
C ASP A 65 6.58 11.44 -2.92
N TYR A 66 5.96 11.41 -1.73
CA TYR A 66 6.14 12.42 -0.70
C TYR A 66 7.58 12.49 -0.19
N SER A 67 8.13 11.37 0.27
CA SER A 67 9.42 11.35 0.97
C SER A 67 10.56 11.73 0.03
N ASP A 68 10.60 11.13 -1.16
CA ASP A 68 11.63 11.40 -2.16
C ASP A 68 11.50 12.83 -2.73
N GLY A 69 10.25 13.30 -2.92
CA GLY A 69 9.98 14.65 -3.42
C GLY A 69 10.36 15.75 -2.43
N VAL A 70 10.13 15.55 -1.12
CA VAL A 70 10.59 16.51 -0.10
C VAL A 70 12.11 16.47 0.08
N ARG A 71 12.73 15.31 -0.17
CA ARG A 71 14.18 15.14 -0.08
C ARG A 71 14.94 15.64 -1.31
N GLY A 72 14.25 15.98 -2.41
CA GLY A 72 14.85 16.36 -3.69
C GLY A 72 15.45 15.18 -4.47
N THR A 73 15.17 13.94 -4.06
CA THR A 73 15.72 12.74 -4.75
C THR A 73 15.14 12.56 -6.15
N ASP A 74 13.99 13.18 -6.43
CA ASP A 74 13.31 13.10 -7.73
C ASP A 74 13.56 14.30 -8.66
N ASP A 75 14.41 15.25 -8.29
CA ASP A 75 14.59 16.50 -9.05
C ASP A 75 15.21 16.27 -10.45
N ASP A 76 16.11 15.30 -10.58
CA ASP A 76 16.82 14.94 -11.83
C ASP A 76 16.49 13.52 -12.34
N ARG A 77 15.28 13.04 -12.04
CA ARG A 77 14.90 11.65 -12.35
C ARG A 77 14.29 11.49 -13.74
N ALA A 78 14.83 10.57 -14.54
CA ALA A 78 14.14 9.99 -15.69
C ALA A 78 13.16 8.90 -15.22
N GLY A 79 11.85 9.17 -15.20
CA GLY A 79 10.85 8.20 -14.77
C GLY A 79 9.40 8.66 -14.88
N PRO A 80 8.44 7.83 -14.44
CA PRO A 80 7.03 8.23 -14.37
C PRO A 80 6.86 9.50 -13.53
N MET A 81 5.89 10.33 -13.91
CA MET A 81 5.56 11.56 -13.20
C MET A 81 5.34 11.29 -11.71
N ARG A 82 5.92 12.14 -10.85
CA ARG A 82 5.69 12.17 -9.41
C ARG A 82 5.03 13.47 -9.00
N LEU A 83 4.03 13.38 -8.15
CA LEU A 83 3.15 14.49 -7.81
C LEU A 83 3.86 15.63 -7.12
N VAL A 84 4.76 15.33 -6.18
CA VAL A 84 5.49 16.36 -5.41
C VAL A 84 6.59 17.00 -6.26
N ALA A 85 7.47 16.20 -6.87
CA ALA A 85 8.59 16.71 -7.66
C ALA A 85 8.12 17.54 -8.86
N SER A 86 7.06 17.11 -9.55
CA SER A 86 6.48 17.86 -10.69
C SER A 86 5.60 19.04 -10.29
N GLN A 87 5.50 19.36 -8.99
CA GLN A 87 4.66 20.44 -8.44
C GLN A 87 3.17 20.33 -8.82
N ARG A 88 2.70 19.14 -9.19
CA ARG A 88 1.30 18.90 -9.54
C ARG A 88 0.41 18.80 -8.29
N ALA A 89 0.96 18.37 -7.16
CA ALA A 89 0.31 18.42 -5.86
C ALA A 89 1.28 18.84 -4.75
N THR A 90 0.77 19.44 -3.68
CA THR A 90 1.60 19.81 -2.53
C THR A 90 2.07 18.58 -1.77
N ALA A 91 3.28 18.62 -1.21
CA ALA A 91 3.80 17.54 -0.36
C ALA A 91 2.83 17.18 0.79
N ARG A 92 2.15 18.18 1.36
CA ARG A 92 1.12 17.96 2.39
C ARG A 92 -0.07 17.16 1.86
N ALA A 93 -0.55 17.45 0.66
CA ALA A 93 -1.67 16.72 0.05
C ALA A 93 -1.29 15.25 -0.22
N VAL A 94 -0.10 15.01 -0.78
CA VAL A 94 0.38 13.65 -1.07
C VAL A 94 0.61 12.85 0.22
N LYS A 95 1.19 13.49 1.26
CA LYS A 95 1.29 12.88 2.59
C LYS A 95 -0.08 12.49 3.16
N SER A 96 -1.06 13.39 3.07
CA SER A 96 -2.42 13.09 3.54
C SER A 96 -3.06 11.94 2.78
N ALA A 97 -2.84 11.84 1.45
CA ALA A 97 -3.31 10.72 0.64
C ALA A 97 -2.66 9.39 1.05
N ALA A 98 -1.35 9.39 1.34
CA ALA A 98 -0.64 8.22 1.85
C ALA A 98 -1.20 7.75 3.20
N LEU A 99 -1.40 8.69 4.14
CA LEU A 99 -1.97 8.39 5.46
C LEU A 99 -3.42 7.90 5.36
N ALA A 100 -4.22 8.47 4.46
CA ALA A 100 -5.58 8.00 4.22
C ALA A 100 -5.61 6.55 3.69
N ALA A 101 -4.71 6.21 2.77
CA ALA A 101 -4.58 4.83 2.27
C ALA A 101 -4.15 3.86 3.38
N PHE A 102 -3.19 4.24 4.23
CA PHE A 102 -2.83 3.42 5.39
C PHE A 102 -3.97 3.31 6.40
N ALA A 103 -4.76 4.35 6.62
CA ALA A 103 -5.93 4.27 7.48
C ALA A 103 -6.96 3.27 6.93
N VAL A 104 -7.23 3.26 5.61
CA VAL A 104 -8.08 2.26 4.96
C VAL A 104 -7.53 0.85 5.16
N ALA A 105 -6.21 0.66 4.97
CA ALA A 105 -5.56 -0.63 5.22
C ALA A 105 -5.70 -1.07 6.68
N CYS A 106 -5.50 -0.17 7.64
CA CYS A 106 -5.64 -0.48 9.07
C CYS A 106 -7.07 -0.86 9.43
N VAL A 107 -8.08 -0.12 8.94
CA VAL A 107 -9.49 -0.43 9.20
C VAL A 107 -9.85 -1.79 8.62
N ALA A 108 -9.55 -2.04 7.35
CA ALA A 108 -9.83 -3.33 6.71
C ALA A 108 -9.05 -4.48 7.39
N GLY A 109 -7.80 -4.23 7.79
CA GLY A 109 -6.95 -5.19 8.47
C GLY A 109 -7.44 -5.55 9.87
N LEU A 110 -7.98 -4.57 10.61
CA LEU A 110 -8.60 -4.81 11.93
C LEU A 110 -9.87 -5.65 11.80
N VAL A 111 -10.71 -5.37 10.81
CA VAL A 111 -11.89 -6.19 10.52
C VAL A 111 -11.47 -7.61 10.14
N LEU A 112 -10.46 -7.76 9.27
CA LEU A 112 -9.93 -9.07 8.90
C LEU A 112 -9.38 -9.83 10.11
N ALA A 113 -8.63 -9.17 10.99
CA ALA A 113 -8.08 -9.75 12.22
C ALA A 113 -9.18 -10.23 13.17
N ALA A 114 -10.25 -9.45 13.33
CA ALA A 114 -11.40 -9.83 14.15
C ALA A 114 -12.16 -11.05 13.59
N LEU A 115 -12.13 -11.25 12.28
CA LEU A 115 -12.76 -12.41 11.60
C LEU A 115 -11.83 -13.64 11.51
N THR A 116 -10.55 -13.51 11.84
CA THR A 116 -9.55 -14.57 11.64
C THR A 116 -8.64 -14.73 12.85
N THR A 117 -7.61 -13.89 12.99
CA THR A 117 -6.65 -13.92 14.10
C THR A 117 -6.04 -12.55 14.37
N TRP A 118 -5.91 -12.20 15.66
CA TRP A 118 -5.34 -10.92 16.11
C TRP A 118 -3.85 -10.77 15.85
N TRP A 119 -3.11 -11.86 15.60
CA TRP A 119 -1.70 -11.81 15.18
C TRP A 119 -1.52 -10.95 13.90
N LEU A 120 -2.53 -10.89 13.03
CA LEU A 120 -2.49 -10.04 11.83
C LEU A 120 -2.32 -8.55 12.15
N VAL A 121 -2.70 -8.08 13.34
CA VAL A 121 -2.47 -6.69 13.77
C VAL A 121 -0.98 -6.42 13.92
N ALA A 122 -0.22 -7.33 14.53
CA ALA A 122 1.23 -7.19 14.65
C ALA A 122 1.88 -7.14 13.28
N LEU A 123 1.48 -8.05 12.37
CA LEU A 123 1.98 -8.06 10.99
C LEU A 123 1.64 -6.76 10.25
N GLY A 124 0.41 -6.26 10.40
CA GLY A 124 -0.03 -5.00 9.80
C GLY A 124 0.78 -3.81 10.27
N VAL A 125 1.11 -3.74 11.56
CA VAL A 125 2.00 -2.70 12.11
C VAL A 125 3.38 -2.76 11.46
N VAL A 126 3.97 -3.96 11.33
CA VAL A 126 5.25 -4.13 10.63
C VAL A 126 5.16 -3.64 9.19
N CYS A 127 4.10 -3.99 8.46
CA CYS A 127 3.91 -3.54 7.08
C CYS A 127 3.83 -2.02 6.96
N VAL A 128 3.09 -1.33 7.84
CA VAL A 128 2.97 0.14 7.81
C VAL A 128 4.29 0.81 8.17
N VAL A 129 5.03 0.27 9.15
CA VAL A 129 6.36 0.79 9.52
C VAL A 129 7.34 0.61 8.38
N ALA A 130 7.40 -0.58 7.79
CA ALA A 130 8.25 -0.87 6.62
C ALA A 130 7.90 0.07 5.46
N ALA A 131 6.61 0.18 5.12
CA ALA A 131 6.10 1.07 4.08
C ALA A 131 6.57 2.52 4.23
N TRP A 132 6.54 3.05 5.45
CA TRP A 132 6.95 4.44 5.71
C TRP A 132 8.47 4.61 5.75
N THR A 133 9.19 3.67 6.37
CA THR A 133 10.64 3.77 6.59
C THR A 133 11.47 3.32 5.39
N TYR A 134 10.84 2.82 4.32
CA TYR A 134 11.53 2.46 3.07
C TYR A 134 12.26 3.66 2.46
N THR A 135 11.57 4.80 2.33
CA THR A 135 12.11 6.07 1.82
C THR A 135 12.00 7.22 2.81
N GLY A 136 11.10 7.12 3.79
CA GLY A 136 10.86 8.14 4.81
C GLY A 136 11.74 7.99 6.05
N GLY A 137 11.80 9.08 6.84
CA GLY A 137 12.55 9.12 8.10
C GLY A 137 14.04 9.49 7.95
N PRO A 138 14.80 9.48 9.05
CA PRO A 138 16.21 9.92 9.03
C PRO A 138 17.15 8.91 8.38
N ARG A 139 16.84 7.60 8.46
CA ARG A 139 17.65 6.51 7.91
C ARG A 139 16.79 5.52 7.12
N PRO A 140 16.31 5.94 5.94
CA PRO A 140 15.47 5.10 5.11
C PRO A 140 16.22 3.87 4.59
N TYR A 141 15.66 2.68 4.85
CA TYR A 141 16.36 1.42 4.61
C TYR A 141 16.44 1.03 3.13
N GLY A 142 15.56 1.57 2.29
CA GLY A 142 15.62 1.38 0.83
C GLY A 142 16.90 1.96 0.22
N TYR A 143 17.42 3.07 0.78
CA TYR A 143 18.71 3.64 0.35
C TYR A 143 19.93 2.97 0.99
N ALA A 144 19.72 2.07 1.96
CA ALA A 144 20.76 1.24 2.54
C ALA A 144 20.90 -0.11 1.81
N GLY A 145 20.12 -0.35 0.74
CA GLY A 145 20.11 -1.62 0.00
C GLY A 145 19.42 -2.76 0.74
N LEU A 146 18.66 -2.48 1.79
CA LEU A 146 17.93 -3.48 2.60
C LEU A 146 16.50 -3.72 2.11
N GLY A 147 16.21 -3.30 0.88
CA GLY A 147 14.87 -3.34 0.28
C GLY A 147 14.55 -4.61 -0.51
N GLU A 148 15.59 -5.39 -0.85
CA GLU A 148 15.53 -6.65 -1.60
C GLU A 148 15.38 -7.84 -0.66
#